data_AF-A0A5C5YYI5-F1
#
_entry.id   AF-A0A5C5YYI5-F1
#
_cell.length_a   1.000
_cell.length_b   1.000
_cell.length_c   1.000
_cell.angle_alpha   90.00
_cell.angle_beta   90.00
_cell.angle_gamma   90.00
#
_symmetry.space_group_name_H-M   'P 1'
#
loop_
_entity.id
_entity.type
_entity.pdbx_description
1 polymer ?
#
loop_
_entity_poly.entity_id
_entity_poly.type
_entity_poly.pdbx_seq_one_letter_code
_entity_poly.pdbx_strand_id
1 'polypeptide(L)'
;MVQQHVSSLSPASTATLSVIVPCYNEGATVESLLTRVRRELPDAQVIVVDDGSTDESASILARLTKPLQLEVIRHDSNAGKGAAVRSGLEVASGDWMVIQDADEEYDPADLATMFELAQSDQCSDGIVYGSRYLRTGKANGGMQSAYLAVRVIAWIQWMLFGKWLSDPLTCYKMLPNKLAGNLGLQSRGFELCTEINAKLLSAGKQITEIPISYQPRSYAEGKKIVANDFLRLIATSVRYRFVAPVSPAPTTDSENTSRKSNWVYIASRVLIGVLLLIAGFGKVFAAQPSLLGSFLVIPAGMVLAWGIVEIVTGWAALTLLPHRLLRQAITAMFSLFVVVLSINWFSGATQCQCLGGSGLPIAMMLVLDLLAISGLVYYRSAWDHRVFVAEGMTGDLAKNLKFAIPVLLIGASLWFGSVHSAFGYLSGRSLLVDSSDKFVGVLDADEKATATFRVRNASATPIRILGAKASCRCVALEDLPITIEPSQTEWIRVSMYGRSESGPQRESAFLICDDSTSGLTLNVTALVHPNPNAVNAIFP
;
A
#
# COMPACT_ATOMS: atom_id res chain seq x y z
N MET A 1 24.60 41.90 -40.58
CA MET A 1 23.65 41.29 -41.53
C MET A 1 23.49 39.82 -41.16
N VAL A 2 22.44 39.49 -40.41
CA VAL A 2 21.98 38.11 -40.24
C VAL A 2 20.45 38.20 -40.34
N GLN A 3 19.92 37.85 -41.51
CA GLN A 3 18.49 37.72 -41.76
C GLN A 3 17.99 36.46 -41.04
N GLN A 4 17.07 36.64 -40.10
CA GLN A 4 16.27 35.53 -39.59
C GLN A 4 15.10 35.31 -40.55
N HIS A 5 15.08 34.12 -41.14
CA HIS A 5 13.93 33.61 -41.89
C HIS A 5 12.74 33.46 -40.93
N VAL A 6 11.74 34.32 -41.11
CA VAL A 6 10.40 34.09 -40.57
C VAL A 6 9.72 33.08 -41.48
N SER A 7 9.76 31.82 -41.08
CA SER A 7 8.92 30.75 -41.64
C SER A 7 7.46 31.07 -41.32
N SER A 8 6.69 31.40 -42.36
CA SER A 8 5.25 31.62 -42.31
C SER A 8 4.53 30.38 -41.79
N LEU A 9 3.94 30.48 -40.59
CA LEU A 9 3.00 29.50 -40.07
C LEU A 9 1.74 29.54 -40.95
N SER A 10 1.40 28.41 -41.57
CA SER A 10 0.10 28.18 -42.19
C SER A 10 -1.02 28.41 -41.16
N PRO A 11 -2.19 28.94 -41.55
CA PRO A 11 -3.31 29.12 -40.62
C PRO A 11 -3.70 27.74 -40.08
N ALA A 12 -3.66 27.58 -38.75
CA ALA A 12 -4.13 26.37 -38.08
C ALA A 12 -5.59 26.16 -38.47
N SER A 13 -5.92 24.96 -38.97
CA SER A 13 -7.30 24.50 -39.08
C SER A 13 -7.95 24.67 -37.71
N THR A 14 -8.99 25.50 -37.59
CA THR A 14 -9.72 25.71 -36.34
C THR A 14 -10.33 24.39 -35.93
N ALA A 15 -9.79 23.77 -34.89
CA ALA A 15 -10.32 22.54 -34.31
C ALA A 15 -11.78 22.71 -33.90
N THR A 16 -12.58 21.66 -34.07
CA THR A 16 -14.03 21.69 -33.87
C THR A 16 -14.47 20.82 -32.69
N LEU A 17 -15.59 21.17 -32.04
CA LEU A 17 -16.13 20.48 -30.86
C LEU A 17 -17.58 20.03 -31.10
N SER A 18 -17.88 18.78 -30.76
CA SER A 18 -19.24 18.26 -30.64
C SER A 18 -19.65 18.13 -29.17
N VAL A 19 -20.76 18.75 -28.78
CA VAL A 19 -21.35 18.65 -27.44
C VAL A 19 -22.55 17.71 -27.51
N ILE A 20 -22.44 16.55 -26.87
CA ILE A 20 -23.51 15.55 -26.83
C ILE A 20 -24.31 15.72 -25.52
N VAL A 21 -25.60 16.01 -25.66
CA VAL A 21 -26.53 16.31 -24.57
C VAL A 21 -27.58 15.21 -24.47
N PRO A 22 -27.39 14.14 -23.67
CA PRO A 22 -28.45 13.19 -23.38
C PRO A 22 -29.55 13.86 -22.54
N CYS A 23 -30.80 13.77 -23.00
CA CYS A 23 -31.96 14.39 -22.39
C CYS A 23 -33.05 13.34 -22.12
N TYR A 24 -33.55 13.27 -20.88
CA TYR A 24 -34.71 12.45 -20.53
C TYR A 24 -35.50 13.08 -19.39
N ASN A 25 -36.69 13.58 -19.72
CA ASN A 25 -37.59 14.28 -18.81
C ASN A 25 -36.90 15.45 -18.07
N GLU A 26 -36.30 16.38 -18.83
CA GLU A 26 -35.60 17.57 -18.31
C GLU A 26 -36.24 18.87 -18.82
N GLY A 27 -37.56 18.88 -19.03
CA GLY A 27 -38.27 20.02 -19.61
C GLY A 27 -38.10 21.33 -18.82
N ALA A 28 -37.88 21.22 -17.50
CA ALA A 28 -37.65 22.37 -16.63
C ALA A 28 -36.29 23.06 -16.85
N THR A 29 -35.27 22.35 -17.34
CA THR A 29 -33.88 22.87 -17.39
C THR A 29 -33.28 22.92 -18.78
N VAL A 30 -33.77 22.10 -19.72
CA VAL A 30 -33.15 21.92 -21.03
C VAL A 30 -33.05 23.22 -21.85
N GLU A 31 -34.03 24.13 -21.75
CA GLU A 31 -34.01 25.40 -22.49
C GLU A 31 -32.90 26.34 -22.01
N SER A 32 -32.82 26.55 -20.69
CA SER A 32 -31.81 27.41 -20.07
C SER A 32 -30.41 26.85 -20.31
N LEU A 33 -30.24 25.53 -20.14
CA LEU A 33 -28.97 24.86 -20.39
C LEU A 33 -28.51 25.03 -21.84
N LEU A 34 -29.35 24.70 -22.83
CA LEU A 34 -28.94 24.75 -24.24
C LEU A 34 -28.65 26.17 -24.71
N THR A 35 -29.40 27.14 -24.21
CA THR A 35 -29.14 28.56 -24.44
C THR A 35 -27.75 28.94 -23.91
N ARG A 36 -27.40 28.45 -22.72
CA ARG A 36 -26.09 28.68 -22.11
C ARG A 36 -24.97 27.98 -22.87
N VAL A 37 -25.13 26.70 -23.22
CA VAL A 37 -24.15 25.95 -24.03
C VAL A 37 -23.88 26.69 -25.34
N ARG A 38 -24.91 27.14 -26.06
CA ARG A 38 -24.74 27.89 -27.31
C ARG A 38 -24.04 29.23 -27.11
N ARG A 39 -24.27 29.90 -25.98
CA ARG A 39 -23.58 31.16 -25.64
C ARG A 39 -22.09 30.96 -25.39
N GLU A 40 -21.73 29.95 -24.59
CA GLU A 40 -20.33 29.68 -24.23
C GLU A 40 -19.54 29.01 -25.37
N LEU A 41 -20.23 28.26 -26.23
CA LEU A 41 -19.65 27.51 -27.35
C LEU A 41 -20.42 27.80 -28.65
N PRO A 42 -20.30 29.01 -29.23
CA PRO A 42 -21.10 29.43 -30.38
C PRO A 42 -20.88 28.55 -31.61
N ASP A 43 -19.65 28.09 -31.83
CA ASP A 43 -19.24 27.32 -33.03
C ASP A 43 -19.34 25.80 -32.83
N ALA A 44 -19.72 25.31 -31.66
CA ALA A 44 -19.81 23.88 -31.41
C ALA A 44 -21.04 23.25 -32.10
N GLN A 45 -20.87 22.01 -32.55
CA GLN A 45 -21.99 21.17 -32.96
C GLN A 45 -22.69 20.68 -31.69
N VAL A 46 -23.93 21.13 -31.43
CA VAL A 46 -24.70 20.71 -30.26
C VAL A 46 -25.70 19.65 -30.67
N ILE A 47 -25.46 18.42 -30.21
CA ILE A 47 -26.27 17.24 -30.50
C ILE A 47 -27.07 16.89 -29.26
N VAL A 48 -28.39 17.04 -29.33
CA VAL A 48 -29.29 16.70 -28.24
C VAL A 48 -29.97 15.38 -28.55
N VAL A 49 -29.87 14.43 -27.63
CA VAL A 49 -30.50 13.12 -27.78
C VAL A 49 -31.62 12.99 -26.77
N ASP A 50 -32.86 13.16 -27.22
CA ASP A 50 -34.07 12.92 -26.44
C ASP A 50 -34.33 11.42 -26.34
N ASP A 51 -34.04 10.83 -25.18
CA ASP A 51 -34.16 9.41 -24.89
C ASP A 51 -35.61 9.00 -24.57
N GLY A 52 -36.56 9.44 -25.42
CA GLY A 52 -37.98 9.11 -25.30
C GLY A 52 -38.69 9.83 -24.16
N SER A 53 -38.44 11.13 -23.97
CA SER A 53 -39.09 11.93 -22.93
C SER A 53 -40.62 11.96 -23.07
N THR A 54 -41.31 11.90 -21.93
CA THR A 54 -42.77 11.94 -21.79
C THR A 54 -43.30 13.27 -21.27
N ASP A 55 -42.41 14.19 -20.90
CA ASP A 55 -42.72 15.56 -20.46
C ASP A 55 -42.64 16.56 -21.63
N GLU A 56 -42.54 17.85 -21.30
CA GLU A 56 -42.47 18.94 -22.29
C GLU A 56 -41.10 19.06 -23.00
N SER A 57 -40.08 18.24 -22.65
CA SER A 57 -38.73 18.31 -23.23
C SER A 57 -38.78 18.25 -24.75
N ALA A 58 -39.57 17.35 -25.30
CA ALA A 58 -39.74 17.15 -26.74
C ALA A 58 -40.18 18.43 -27.47
N SER A 59 -41.22 19.08 -26.93
CA SER A 59 -41.78 20.32 -27.50
C SER A 59 -40.81 21.49 -27.39
N ILE A 60 -40.08 21.57 -26.28
CA ILE A 60 -39.07 22.61 -26.05
C ILE A 60 -37.92 22.44 -27.04
N LEU A 61 -37.40 21.21 -27.23
CA LEU A 61 -36.34 20.92 -28.18
C LEU A 61 -36.76 21.27 -29.61
N ALA A 62 -37.98 20.93 -30.02
CA ALA A 62 -38.51 21.30 -31.34
C ALA A 62 -38.52 22.83 -31.56
N ARG A 63 -38.88 23.61 -30.53
CA ARG A 63 -38.84 25.08 -30.57
C ARG A 63 -37.42 25.63 -30.67
N LEU A 64 -36.47 25.03 -29.96
CA LEU A 64 -35.08 25.51 -29.85
C LEU A 64 -34.16 25.04 -30.97
N THR A 65 -34.55 24.01 -31.72
CA THR A 65 -33.73 23.39 -32.78
C THR A 65 -33.20 24.43 -33.78
N LYS A 66 -34.08 25.26 -34.34
CA LYS A 66 -33.66 26.29 -35.33
C LYS A 66 -32.92 27.46 -34.68
N PRO A 67 -33.43 28.11 -33.61
CA PRO A 67 -32.77 29.27 -33.00
C PRO A 67 -31.36 28.96 -32.48
N LEU A 68 -31.16 27.76 -31.92
CA LEU A 68 -29.88 27.36 -31.35
C LEU A 68 -29.09 26.41 -32.26
N GLN A 69 -29.50 26.20 -33.51
CA GLN A 69 -28.84 25.31 -34.48
C GLN A 69 -28.48 23.95 -33.87
N LEU A 70 -29.48 23.30 -33.28
CA LEU A 70 -29.31 22.00 -32.62
C LEU A 70 -29.50 20.86 -33.62
N GLU A 71 -28.75 19.80 -33.43
CA GLU A 71 -29.03 18.51 -34.05
C GLU A 71 -29.77 17.64 -33.03
N VAL A 72 -31.04 17.30 -33.31
CA VAL A 72 -31.89 16.59 -32.35
C VAL A 72 -32.16 15.18 -32.83
N ILE A 73 -31.77 14.19 -32.02
CA ILE A 73 -32.10 12.78 -32.21
C ILE A 73 -33.15 12.40 -31.17
N ARG A 74 -34.22 11.71 -31.58
CA ARG A 74 -35.26 11.22 -30.67
C ARG A 74 -35.29 9.70 -30.70
N HIS A 75 -35.25 9.08 -29.53
CA HIS A 75 -35.52 7.65 -29.37
C HIS A 75 -37.03 7.39 -29.17
N ASP A 76 -37.49 6.22 -29.62
CA ASP A 76 -38.89 5.81 -29.45
C ASP A 76 -39.27 5.56 -27.98
N SER A 77 -38.29 5.16 -27.16
CA SER A 77 -38.46 4.86 -25.74
C SER A 77 -37.12 5.03 -25.00
N ASN A 78 -37.18 5.19 -23.68
CA ASN A 78 -35.98 5.30 -22.84
C ASN A 78 -35.07 4.07 -22.97
N ALA A 79 -33.87 4.28 -23.51
CA ALA A 79 -32.83 3.28 -23.68
C ALA A 79 -31.64 3.47 -22.72
N GLY A 80 -31.63 4.59 -21.98
CA GLY A 80 -30.65 4.97 -20.97
C GLY A 80 -29.57 5.93 -21.49
N LYS A 81 -28.92 6.64 -20.56
CA LYS A 81 -27.87 7.65 -20.86
C LYS A 81 -26.77 7.13 -21.78
N GLY A 82 -26.30 5.90 -21.56
CA GLY A 82 -25.28 5.27 -22.39
C GLY A 82 -25.74 5.00 -23.82
N ALA A 83 -27.02 4.70 -24.04
CA ALA A 83 -27.58 4.59 -25.38
C ALA A 83 -27.67 5.97 -26.05
N ALA A 84 -28.17 6.98 -25.34
CA ALA A 84 -28.27 8.34 -25.85
C ALA A 84 -26.90 8.92 -26.27
N VAL A 85 -25.85 8.72 -25.44
CA VAL A 85 -24.50 9.17 -25.79
C VAL A 85 -23.95 8.45 -27.03
N ARG A 86 -24.25 7.16 -27.22
CA ARG A 86 -23.82 6.45 -28.44
C ARG A 86 -24.49 6.99 -29.69
N SER A 87 -25.81 7.21 -29.66
CA SER A 87 -26.53 7.80 -30.79
C SER A 87 -25.98 9.18 -31.14
N GLY A 88 -25.64 9.98 -30.13
CA GLY A 88 -24.99 11.28 -30.36
C GLY A 88 -23.58 11.15 -30.93
N LEU A 89 -22.82 10.14 -30.51
CA LEU A 89 -21.46 9.88 -31.01
C LEU A 89 -21.46 9.45 -32.49
N GLU A 90 -22.52 8.79 -32.97
CA GLU A 90 -22.65 8.38 -34.38
C GLU A 90 -22.74 9.56 -35.35
N VAL A 91 -23.28 10.70 -34.91
CA VAL A 91 -23.42 11.93 -35.72
C VAL A 91 -22.42 13.03 -35.35
N ALA A 92 -21.61 12.81 -34.30
CA ALA A 92 -20.58 13.74 -33.87
C ALA A 92 -19.51 13.90 -34.96
N SER A 93 -19.37 15.13 -35.47
CA SER A 93 -18.48 15.47 -36.57
C SER A 93 -17.25 16.28 -36.14
N GLY A 94 -17.23 16.78 -34.90
CA GLY A 94 -16.13 17.55 -34.35
C GLY A 94 -14.84 16.75 -34.19
N ASP A 95 -13.71 17.44 -34.10
CA ASP A 95 -12.41 16.83 -33.80
C ASP A 95 -12.36 16.30 -32.36
N TRP A 96 -13.02 16.99 -31.44
CA TRP A 96 -13.30 16.56 -30.07
C TRP A 96 -14.80 16.39 -29.83
N MET A 97 -15.13 15.56 -28.85
CA MET A 97 -16.46 15.46 -28.28
C MET A 97 -16.42 15.68 -26.78
N VAL A 98 -17.52 16.18 -26.21
CA VAL A 98 -17.76 16.22 -24.76
C VAL A 98 -19.21 15.88 -24.44
N ILE A 99 -19.45 15.25 -23.28
CA ILE A 99 -20.79 14.94 -22.78
C ILE A 99 -21.23 16.06 -21.82
N GLN A 100 -22.44 16.56 -22.01
CA GLN A 100 -23.09 17.57 -21.16
C GLN A 100 -24.42 17.02 -20.64
N ASP A 101 -24.60 16.95 -19.32
CA ASP A 101 -25.90 16.55 -18.77
C ASP A 101 -26.95 17.67 -18.94
N ALA A 102 -28.19 17.26 -19.21
CA ALA A 102 -29.35 18.14 -19.43
C ALA A 102 -29.90 18.82 -18.15
N ASP A 103 -29.24 18.58 -17.01
CA ASP A 103 -29.78 18.81 -15.67
C ASP A 103 -29.25 20.09 -14.96
N GLU A 104 -28.46 20.92 -15.67
CA GLU A 104 -27.81 22.13 -15.16
C GLU A 104 -26.91 21.94 -13.93
N GLU A 105 -26.60 20.70 -13.52
CA GLU A 105 -25.68 20.49 -12.39
C GLU A 105 -24.25 20.95 -12.72
N TYR A 106 -23.89 20.94 -14.00
CA TYR A 106 -22.59 21.36 -14.50
C TYR A 106 -22.67 22.68 -15.25
N ASP A 107 -21.64 23.53 -15.08
CA ASP A 107 -21.55 24.82 -15.76
C ASP A 107 -20.97 24.69 -17.18
N PRO A 108 -21.68 25.07 -18.25
CA PRO A 108 -21.14 25.04 -19.61
C PRO A 108 -19.90 25.93 -19.83
N ALA A 109 -19.66 26.95 -18.99
CA ALA A 109 -18.49 27.81 -19.11
C ALA A 109 -17.17 27.04 -18.90
N ASP A 110 -17.21 25.97 -18.11
CA ASP A 110 -16.03 25.11 -17.89
C ASP A 110 -15.65 24.35 -19.19
N LEU A 111 -16.60 24.12 -20.11
CA LEU A 111 -16.34 23.39 -21.36
C LEU A 111 -15.37 24.15 -22.28
N ALA A 112 -15.45 25.48 -22.32
CA ALA A 112 -14.51 26.30 -23.10
C ALA A 112 -13.07 26.11 -22.59
N THR A 113 -12.89 26.17 -21.27
CA THR A 113 -11.57 25.94 -20.63
C THR A 113 -11.06 24.51 -20.87
N MET A 114 -11.96 23.51 -20.79
CA MET A 114 -11.62 22.13 -21.12
C MET A 114 -11.16 22.00 -22.57
N PHE A 115 -11.85 22.65 -23.49
CA PHE A 115 -11.56 22.58 -24.92
C PHE A 115 -10.22 23.23 -25.28
N GLU A 116 -9.92 24.39 -24.69
CA GLU A 116 -8.61 25.03 -24.83
C GLU A 116 -7.47 24.12 -24.34
N LEU A 117 -7.64 23.49 -23.18
CA LEU A 117 -6.64 22.58 -22.63
C LEU A 117 -6.48 21.31 -23.48
N ALA A 118 -7.58 20.76 -24.00
CA ALA A 118 -7.56 19.55 -24.81
C ALA A 118 -6.81 19.74 -26.15
N GLN A 119 -6.80 20.96 -26.67
CA GLN A 119 -6.05 21.35 -27.88
C GLN A 119 -4.59 21.68 -27.61
N SER A 120 -4.23 21.96 -26.34
CA SER A 120 -2.88 22.38 -25.98
C SER A 120 -1.89 21.21 -26.00
N ASP A 121 -0.61 21.51 -26.27
CA ASP A 121 0.49 20.54 -26.17
C ASP A 121 0.69 19.97 -24.75
N GLN A 122 0.05 20.57 -23.74
CA GLN A 122 0.07 20.07 -22.35
C GLN A 122 -0.75 18.78 -22.20
N CYS A 123 -1.68 18.51 -23.11
CA CYS A 123 -2.54 17.33 -23.08
C CYS A 123 -2.16 16.34 -24.19
N SER A 124 -1.13 15.51 -23.93
CA SER A 124 -0.56 14.58 -24.92
C SER A 124 -1.55 13.66 -25.66
N ASP A 125 -2.61 13.19 -25.00
CA ASP A 125 -3.64 12.33 -25.60
C ASP A 125 -4.93 13.09 -25.94
N GLY A 126 -5.00 14.40 -25.69
CA GLY A 126 -6.18 15.24 -25.93
C GLY A 126 -7.40 14.89 -25.07
N ILE A 127 -7.20 14.21 -23.93
CA ILE A 127 -8.27 13.75 -23.03
C ILE A 127 -8.30 14.60 -21.77
N VAL A 128 -9.42 15.29 -21.54
CA VAL A 128 -9.62 16.19 -20.40
C VAL A 128 -10.88 15.83 -19.65
N TYR A 129 -10.76 15.64 -18.34
CA TYR A 129 -11.86 15.36 -17.42
C TYR A 129 -12.11 16.57 -16.50
N GLY A 130 -13.38 16.92 -16.33
CA GLY A 130 -13.79 17.89 -15.33
C GLY A 130 -13.99 17.23 -13.97
N SER A 131 -13.24 17.61 -12.94
CA SER A 131 -13.36 17.08 -11.59
C SER A 131 -14.09 18.03 -10.64
N ARG A 132 -15.13 17.50 -9.98
CA ARG A 132 -15.89 18.21 -8.95
C ARG A 132 -15.12 18.36 -7.64
N TYR A 133 -13.98 17.68 -7.48
CA TYR A 133 -13.27 17.56 -6.20
C TYR A 133 -11.90 18.24 -6.18
N LEU A 134 -11.34 18.63 -7.32
CA LEU A 134 -9.99 19.22 -7.38
C LEU A 134 -9.87 20.60 -6.72
N ARG A 135 -10.92 21.43 -6.75
CA ARG A 135 -10.84 22.82 -6.26
C ARG A 135 -10.89 22.94 -4.73
N THR A 136 -11.69 22.11 -4.09
CA THR A 136 -12.07 22.25 -2.66
C THR A 136 -11.96 20.95 -1.87
N GLY A 137 -11.66 19.82 -2.53
CA GLY A 137 -11.66 18.48 -1.91
C GLY A 137 -13.06 17.92 -1.60
N LYS A 138 -14.14 18.69 -1.84
CA LYS A 138 -15.54 18.29 -1.69
C LYS A 138 -16.37 18.95 -2.79
N ALA A 139 -17.27 18.22 -3.42
CA ALA A 139 -18.25 18.82 -4.32
C ALA A 139 -19.10 19.85 -3.52
N ASN A 140 -19.16 21.09 -3.99
CA ASN A 140 -19.93 22.15 -3.33
C ASN A 140 -21.40 21.71 -3.19
N GLY A 141 -21.97 21.76 -1.98
CA GLY A 141 -23.36 21.37 -1.72
C GLY A 141 -23.66 19.86 -1.83
N GLY A 142 -22.66 19.02 -2.12
CA GLY A 142 -22.86 17.58 -2.32
C GLY A 142 -23.06 16.79 -1.03
N MET A 143 -23.96 15.79 -1.07
CA MET A 143 -24.18 14.89 0.07
C MET A 143 -22.92 14.06 0.38
N GLN A 144 -22.52 13.98 1.65
CA GLN A 144 -21.26 13.32 2.04
C GLN A 144 -21.22 11.83 1.71
N SER A 145 -22.36 11.15 1.70
CA SER A 145 -22.46 9.74 1.28
C SER A 145 -22.16 9.56 -0.20
N ALA A 146 -22.60 10.47 -1.07
CA ALA A 146 -22.29 10.45 -2.48
C ALA A 146 -20.79 10.70 -2.72
N TYR A 147 -20.19 11.63 -1.96
CA TYR A 147 -18.75 11.83 -1.98
C TYR A 147 -17.99 10.55 -1.61
N LEU A 148 -18.37 9.90 -0.51
CA LEU A 148 -17.75 8.65 -0.08
C LEU A 148 -17.90 7.54 -1.14
N ALA A 149 -19.08 7.41 -1.75
CA ALA A 149 -19.31 6.45 -2.82
C ALA A 149 -18.37 6.70 -4.03
N VAL A 150 -18.25 7.95 -4.48
CA VAL A 150 -17.30 8.30 -5.56
C VAL A 150 -15.87 7.99 -5.16
N ARG A 151 -15.47 8.27 -3.91
CA ARG A 151 -14.14 7.94 -3.40
C ARG A 151 -13.85 6.44 -3.39
N VAL A 152 -14.84 5.62 -3.03
CA VAL A 152 -14.73 4.16 -3.09
C VAL A 152 -14.59 3.69 -4.54
N ILE A 153 -15.39 4.21 -5.47
CA ILE A 153 -15.25 3.87 -6.90
C ILE A 153 -13.89 4.31 -7.45
N ALA A 154 -13.42 5.49 -7.10
CA ALA A 154 -12.10 5.99 -7.50
C ALA A 154 -10.98 5.09 -7.00
N TRP A 155 -11.09 4.62 -5.76
CA TRP A 155 -10.16 3.66 -5.19
C TRP A 155 -10.21 2.31 -5.91
N ILE A 156 -11.40 1.77 -6.18
CA ILE A 156 -11.57 0.52 -6.95
C ILE A 156 -10.97 0.66 -8.36
N GLN A 157 -11.27 1.74 -9.08
CA GLN A 157 -10.72 1.96 -10.43
C GLN A 157 -9.20 2.16 -10.38
N TRP A 158 -8.68 2.87 -9.38
CA TRP A 158 -7.24 2.99 -9.17
C TRP A 158 -6.58 1.62 -8.93
N MET A 159 -7.22 0.76 -8.12
CA MET A 159 -6.72 -0.60 -7.88
C MET A 159 -6.73 -1.46 -9.15
N LEU A 160 -7.77 -1.36 -9.96
CA LEU A 160 -7.93 -2.20 -11.16
C LEU A 160 -7.08 -1.72 -12.34
N PHE A 161 -6.98 -0.41 -12.55
CA PHE A 161 -6.39 0.20 -13.74
C PHE A 161 -5.10 0.97 -13.49
N GLY A 162 -4.68 1.15 -12.23
CA GLY A 162 -3.35 1.65 -11.86
C GLY A 162 -3.14 3.17 -11.97
N LYS A 163 -4.15 3.94 -12.41
CA LYS A 163 -4.13 5.41 -12.42
C LYS A 163 -5.23 5.97 -11.52
N TRP A 164 -4.85 6.95 -10.71
CA TRP A 164 -5.78 7.62 -9.81
C TRP A 164 -6.58 8.67 -10.59
N LEU A 165 -7.90 8.64 -10.47
CA LEU A 165 -8.80 9.69 -10.94
C LEU A 165 -9.49 10.32 -9.74
N SER A 166 -9.44 11.64 -9.63
CA SER A 166 -10.09 12.38 -8.55
C SER A 166 -11.61 12.27 -8.63
N ASP A 167 -12.18 12.25 -9.84
CA ASP A 167 -13.61 12.11 -10.09
C ASP A 167 -13.91 11.13 -11.25
N PRO A 168 -13.91 9.82 -11.00
CA PRO A 168 -14.14 8.83 -12.05
C PRO A 168 -15.55 8.92 -12.66
N LEU A 169 -16.53 9.40 -11.90
CA LEU A 169 -17.95 9.43 -12.28
C LEU A 169 -18.41 10.77 -12.86
N THR A 170 -17.49 11.70 -13.12
CA THR A 170 -17.82 12.96 -13.80
C THR A 170 -18.48 12.73 -15.16
N CYS A 171 -19.42 13.62 -15.51
CA CYS A 171 -20.01 13.66 -16.84
C CYS A 171 -19.06 14.30 -17.87
N TYR A 172 -18.37 15.37 -17.46
CA TYR A 172 -17.46 16.13 -18.31
C TYR A 172 -16.21 15.31 -18.64
N LYS A 173 -16.33 14.50 -19.68
CA LYS A 173 -15.27 13.70 -20.29
C LYS A 173 -15.11 14.17 -21.73
N MET A 174 -14.10 15.01 -21.96
CA MET A 174 -13.74 15.47 -23.29
C MET A 174 -12.71 14.54 -23.89
N LEU A 175 -12.99 14.07 -25.10
CA LEU A 175 -12.21 13.05 -25.80
C LEU A 175 -12.02 13.46 -27.25
N PRO A 176 -10.90 13.11 -27.90
CA PRO A 176 -10.82 13.16 -29.36
C PRO A 176 -11.93 12.28 -29.95
N ASN A 177 -12.69 12.80 -30.91
CA ASN A 177 -13.88 12.12 -31.43
C ASN A 177 -13.54 10.75 -32.04
N LYS A 178 -12.43 10.68 -32.79
CA LYS A 178 -11.88 9.41 -33.32
C LYS A 178 -11.58 8.39 -32.21
N LEU A 179 -11.08 8.84 -31.06
CA LEU A 179 -10.81 7.96 -29.93
C LEU A 179 -12.12 7.45 -29.34
N ALA A 180 -13.08 8.35 -29.10
CA ALA A 180 -14.39 8.01 -28.54
C ALA A 180 -15.14 6.97 -29.41
N GLY A 181 -15.18 7.17 -30.74
CA GLY A 181 -15.79 6.23 -31.68
C GLY A 181 -15.15 4.84 -31.66
N ASN A 182 -13.83 4.77 -31.47
CA ASN A 182 -13.08 3.51 -31.43
C ASN A 182 -13.19 2.76 -30.09
N LEU A 183 -13.78 3.36 -29.04
CA LEU A 183 -13.94 2.67 -27.76
C LEU A 183 -14.97 1.52 -27.84
N GLY A 184 -15.86 1.50 -28.84
CA GLY A 184 -16.88 0.46 -28.99
C GLY A 184 -17.78 0.35 -27.76
N LEU A 185 -18.37 1.47 -27.32
CA LEU A 185 -19.14 1.58 -26.08
C LEU A 185 -20.37 0.65 -26.10
N GLN A 186 -20.68 -0.01 -24.98
CA GLN A 186 -21.79 -0.99 -24.87
C GLN A 186 -22.77 -0.70 -23.73
N SER A 187 -22.36 0.04 -22.70
CA SER A 187 -23.15 0.33 -21.51
C SER A 187 -24.39 1.15 -21.84
N ARG A 188 -25.51 0.86 -21.17
CA ARG A 188 -26.80 1.52 -21.46
C ARG A 188 -27.12 2.62 -20.45
N GLY A 189 -26.66 2.51 -19.21
CA GLY A 189 -26.97 3.46 -18.14
C GLY A 189 -25.78 4.32 -17.69
N PHE A 190 -25.76 4.64 -16.40
CA PHE A 190 -24.72 5.45 -15.75
C PHE A 190 -23.35 4.74 -15.71
N GLU A 191 -23.32 3.43 -15.91
CA GLU A 191 -22.09 2.65 -15.99
C GLU A 191 -21.21 3.00 -17.20
N LEU A 192 -21.73 3.78 -18.15
CA LEU A 192 -20.98 4.39 -19.25
C LEU A 192 -19.70 5.11 -18.77
N CYS A 193 -19.78 5.91 -17.71
CA CYS A 193 -18.61 6.64 -17.20
C CYS A 193 -17.50 5.68 -16.76
N THR A 194 -17.88 4.53 -16.19
CA THR A 194 -16.95 3.49 -15.76
C THR A 194 -16.37 2.74 -16.94
N GLU A 195 -17.18 2.42 -17.95
CA GLU A 195 -16.70 1.78 -19.18
C GLU A 195 -15.68 2.66 -19.90
N ILE A 196 -15.95 3.95 -20.07
CA ILE A 196 -15.03 4.90 -20.72
C ILE A 196 -13.69 4.92 -19.96
N ASN A 197 -13.72 5.05 -18.63
CA ASN A 197 -12.50 5.04 -17.82
C ASN A 197 -11.74 3.72 -17.97
N ALA A 198 -12.44 2.59 -17.84
CA ALA A 198 -11.84 1.27 -17.94
C ALA A 198 -11.13 1.08 -19.29
N LYS A 199 -11.75 1.52 -20.39
CA LYS A 199 -11.20 1.39 -21.74
C LYS A 199 -10.02 2.33 -21.99
N LEU A 200 -10.13 3.61 -21.61
CA LEU A 200 -9.04 4.56 -21.78
C LEU A 200 -7.81 4.20 -20.93
N LEU A 201 -8.04 3.85 -19.66
CA LEU A 201 -6.95 3.48 -18.76
C LEU A 201 -6.30 2.14 -19.16
N SER A 202 -7.09 1.17 -19.61
CA SER A 202 -6.55 -0.11 -20.13
C SER A 202 -5.76 0.09 -21.44
N ALA A 203 -6.13 1.08 -22.25
CA ALA A 203 -5.37 1.49 -23.44
C ALA A 203 -4.12 2.35 -23.09
N GLY A 204 -3.82 2.57 -21.80
CA GLY A 204 -2.65 3.31 -21.34
C GLY A 204 -2.76 4.84 -21.48
N LYS A 205 -3.91 5.36 -21.91
CA LYS A 205 -4.13 6.79 -22.19
C LYS A 205 -3.92 7.68 -20.97
N GLN A 206 -3.37 8.86 -21.18
CA GLN A 206 -3.21 9.91 -20.17
C GLN A 206 -4.48 10.74 -20.10
N ILE A 207 -5.00 10.93 -18.89
CA ILE A 207 -6.20 11.71 -18.62
C ILE A 207 -5.77 12.92 -17.79
N THR A 208 -6.02 14.12 -18.29
CA THR A 208 -5.76 15.37 -17.55
C THR A 208 -7.05 15.79 -16.84
N GLU A 209 -6.98 16.06 -15.53
CA GLU A 209 -8.15 16.51 -14.76
C GLU A 209 -8.06 18.02 -14.47
N ILE A 210 -9.16 18.76 -14.65
CA ILE A 210 -9.28 20.17 -14.26
C ILE A 210 -10.40 20.37 -13.25
N PRO A 211 -10.31 21.35 -12.33
CA PRO A 211 -11.43 21.68 -11.46
C PRO A 211 -12.60 22.27 -12.26
N ILE A 212 -13.82 21.84 -11.95
CA ILE A 212 -15.06 22.37 -12.55
C ILE A 212 -16.06 22.84 -11.50
N SER A 213 -17.01 23.65 -11.94
CA SER A 213 -18.12 24.18 -11.16
C SER A 213 -19.30 23.21 -11.20
N TYR A 214 -19.80 22.84 -10.02
CA TYR A 214 -20.86 21.86 -9.87
C TYR A 214 -21.86 22.30 -8.79
N GLN A 215 -23.14 22.28 -9.15
CA GLN A 215 -24.27 22.61 -8.27
C GLN A 215 -25.22 21.40 -8.21
N PRO A 216 -25.13 20.55 -7.18
CA PRO A 216 -25.93 19.34 -7.10
C PRO A 216 -27.41 19.65 -6.89
N ARG A 217 -28.28 18.90 -7.57
CA ARG A 217 -29.71 18.84 -7.24
C ARG A 217 -29.95 18.08 -5.94
N SER A 218 -31.04 18.41 -5.25
CA SER A 218 -31.53 17.68 -4.10
C SER A 218 -32.17 16.33 -4.50
N TYR A 219 -32.26 15.37 -3.57
CA TYR A 219 -32.92 14.08 -3.85
C TYR A 219 -34.41 14.23 -4.16
N ALA A 220 -35.07 15.26 -3.61
CA ALA A 220 -36.47 15.56 -3.86
C ALA A 220 -36.71 16.05 -5.31
N GLU A 221 -35.69 16.62 -5.94
CA GLU A 221 -35.67 17.07 -7.34
C GLU A 221 -35.29 15.94 -8.32
N GLY A 222 -35.28 14.68 -7.85
CA GLY A 222 -35.17 13.51 -8.72
C GLY A 222 -33.75 13.04 -8.98
N LYS A 223 -32.85 13.08 -8.00
CA LYS A 223 -31.49 12.53 -8.15
C LYS A 223 -31.53 11.04 -8.51
N LYS A 224 -31.18 10.73 -9.77
CA LYS A 224 -31.42 9.42 -10.44
C LYS A 224 -30.47 8.28 -10.02
N ILE A 225 -29.59 8.47 -9.02
CA ILE A 225 -28.59 7.46 -8.61
C ILE A 225 -29.11 6.69 -7.38
N VAL A 226 -29.33 5.39 -7.56
CA VAL A 226 -29.81 4.46 -6.52
C VAL A 226 -28.65 3.57 -6.05
N ALA A 227 -28.74 2.99 -4.84
CA ALA A 227 -27.72 2.09 -4.31
C ALA A 227 -27.38 0.89 -5.23
N ASN A 228 -28.34 0.44 -6.04
CA ASN A 228 -28.10 -0.63 -7.01
C ASN A 228 -27.14 -0.21 -8.15
N ASP A 229 -27.12 1.08 -8.51
CA ASP A 229 -26.21 1.61 -9.52
C ASP A 229 -24.76 1.56 -9.04
N PHE A 230 -24.53 1.74 -7.73
CA PHE A 230 -23.21 1.59 -7.14
C PHE A 230 -22.64 0.17 -7.34
N LEU A 231 -23.44 -0.88 -7.11
CA LEU A 231 -23.01 -2.26 -7.35
C LEU A 231 -22.77 -2.54 -8.84
N ARG A 232 -23.59 -1.95 -9.73
CA ARG A 232 -23.39 -2.03 -11.18
C ARG A 232 -22.08 -1.39 -11.62
N LEU A 233 -21.70 -0.25 -11.05
CA LEU A 233 -20.42 0.43 -11.33
C LEU A 233 -19.23 -0.44 -10.93
N ILE A 234 -19.29 -1.09 -9.76
CA ILE A 234 -18.26 -2.04 -9.32
C ILE A 234 -18.18 -3.23 -10.26
N ALA A 235 -19.33 -3.88 -10.55
CA ALA A 235 -19.39 -5.03 -11.44
C ALA A 235 -18.86 -4.70 -12.84
N THR A 236 -19.16 -3.49 -13.36
CA THR A 236 -18.67 -3.00 -14.65
C THR A 236 -17.16 -2.77 -14.63
N SER A 237 -16.62 -2.18 -13.56
CA SER A 237 -15.18 -2.00 -13.38
C SER A 237 -14.44 -3.34 -13.43
N VAL A 238 -14.95 -4.35 -12.73
CA VAL A 238 -14.39 -5.71 -12.69
C VAL A 238 -14.54 -6.41 -14.04
N ARG A 239 -15.71 -6.32 -14.68
CA ARG A 239 -15.97 -6.92 -16.00
C ARG A 239 -14.98 -6.45 -17.06
N TYR A 240 -14.79 -5.14 -17.19
CA TYR A 240 -13.85 -4.60 -18.20
C TYR A 240 -12.38 -4.81 -17.84
N ARG A 241 -12.08 -5.16 -16.59
CA ARG A 241 -10.72 -5.53 -16.19
C ARG A 241 -10.36 -6.99 -16.52
N PHE A 242 -11.31 -7.92 -16.40
CA PHE A 242 -11.05 -9.36 -16.42
C PHE A 242 -11.80 -10.16 -17.50
N VAL A 243 -13.00 -9.74 -17.90
CA VAL A 243 -13.91 -10.54 -18.75
C VAL A 243 -13.91 -10.06 -20.19
N ALA A 244 -13.68 -8.77 -20.43
CA ALA A 244 -13.57 -8.20 -21.77
C ALA A 244 -12.22 -7.48 -21.89
N PRO A 245 -11.13 -8.16 -22.31
CA PRO A 245 -9.90 -7.46 -22.64
C PRO A 245 -10.22 -6.46 -23.74
N VAL A 246 -10.10 -5.18 -23.40
CA VAL A 246 -10.14 -4.07 -24.36
C VAL A 246 -9.06 -4.38 -25.38
N SER A 247 -9.46 -4.73 -26.61
CA SER A 247 -8.48 -4.93 -27.68
C SER A 247 -7.85 -3.57 -27.93
N PRO A 248 -6.55 -3.38 -27.67
CA PRO A 248 -5.88 -2.20 -28.17
C PRO A 248 -5.94 -2.26 -29.70
N ALA A 249 -6.06 -1.10 -30.34
CA ALA A 249 -5.78 -1.02 -31.77
C ALA A 249 -4.38 -1.62 -32.04
N PRO A 250 -4.21 -2.41 -33.11
CA PRO A 250 -2.98 -3.16 -33.32
C PRO A 250 -1.81 -2.19 -33.50
N THR A 251 -0.86 -2.20 -32.56
CA THR A 251 0.47 -1.63 -32.77
C THR A 251 1.43 -2.78 -33.04
N THR A 252 1.98 -2.77 -34.24
CA THR A 252 2.87 -3.79 -34.76
C THR A 252 4.14 -3.89 -33.89
N ASP A 253 4.57 -5.13 -33.65
CA ASP A 253 5.94 -5.54 -33.34
C ASP A 253 6.38 -5.78 -31.87
N SER A 254 5.51 -5.75 -30.85
CA SER A 254 5.93 -6.11 -29.47
C SER A 254 5.09 -7.19 -28.74
N GLU A 255 4.00 -7.66 -29.33
CA GLU A 255 2.93 -8.36 -28.57
C GLU A 255 3.25 -9.78 -28.09
N ASN A 256 4.12 -10.52 -28.78
CA ASN A 256 4.24 -11.97 -28.50
C ASN A 256 5.06 -12.27 -27.24
N THR A 257 5.95 -11.36 -26.82
CA THR A 257 6.79 -11.51 -25.63
C THR A 257 6.10 -10.98 -24.37
N SER A 258 5.27 -9.93 -24.50
CA SER A 258 4.53 -9.29 -23.40
C SER A 258 3.34 -10.13 -22.91
N ARG A 259 2.60 -10.77 -23.82
CA ARG A 259 1.37 -11.50 -23.50
C ARG A 259 1.60 -12.81 -22.71
N LYS A 260 2.70 -13.53 -22.98
CA LYS A 260 3.10 -14.72 -22.19
C LYS A 260 3.58 -14.36 -20.78
N SER A 261 4.25 -13.22 -20.61
CA SER A 261 4.74 -12.72 -19.33
C SER A 261 3.60 -12.34 -18.37
N ASN A 262 2.51 -11.76 -18.88
CA ASN A 262 1.38 -11.31 -18.05
C ASN A 262 0.55 -12.46 -17.44
N TRP A 263 0.31 -13.54 -18.17
CA TRP A 263 -0.50 -14.66 -17.65
C TRP A 263 0.24 -15.44 -16.57
N VAL A 264 1.54 -15.63 -16.73
CA VAL A 264 2.42 -16.25 -15.73
C VAL A 264 2.51 -15.39 -14.46
N TYR A 265 2.58 -14.06 -14.62
CA TYR A 265 2.53 -13.11 -13.51
C TYR A 265 1.20 -13.18 -12.73
N ILE A 266 0.06 -13.18 -13.43
CA ILE A 266 -1.26 -13.26 -12.77
C ILE A 266 -1.45 -14.61 -12.09
N ALA A 267 -1.12 -15.71 -12.77
CA ALA A 267 -1.25 -17.06 -12.22
C ALA A 267 -0.36 -17.27 -10.99
N SER A 268 0.89 -16.79 -11.02
CA SER A 268 1.80 -16.87 -9.86
C SER A 268 1.31 -16.02 -8.68
N ARG A 269 0.76 -14.83 -8.91
CA ARG A 269 0.15 -14.00 -7.85
C ARG A 269 -1.04 -14.65 -7.18
N VAL A 270 -1.94 -15.22 -7.97
CA VAL A 270 -3.12 -15.92 -7.46
C VAL A 270 -2.69 -17.13 -6.64
N LEU A 271 -1.74 -17.93 -7.15
CA LEU A 271 -1.22 -19.09 -6.44
C LEU A 271 -0.58 -18.71 -5.09
N ILE A 272 0.31 -17.73 -5.08
CA ILE A 272 1.00 -17.27 -3.86
C ILE A 272 0.01 -16.67 -2.85
N GLY A 273 -0.95 -15.86 -3.32
CA GLY A 273 -1.97 -15.27 -2.46
C GLY A 273 -2.87 -16.32 -1.82
N VAL A 274 -3.32 -17.33 -2.58
CA VAL A 274 -4.12 -18.44 -2.05
C VAL A 274 -3.32 -19.26 -1.03
N LEU A 275 -2.06 -19.58 -1.31
CA LEU A 275 -1.19 -20.32 -0.37
C LEU A 275 -1.01 -19.56 0.94
N LEU A 276 -0.76 -18.25 0.88
CA LEU A 276 -0.64 -17.37 2.04
C LEU A 276 -1.93 -17.29 2.87
N LEU A 277 -3.08 -17.21 2.21
CA LEU A 277 -4.36 -17.26 2.91
C LEU A 277 -4.57 -18.60 3.62
N ILE A 278 -4.31 -19.73 2.94
CA ILE A 278 -4.45 -21.06 3.53
C ILE A 278 -3.52 -21.22 4.73
N ALA A 279 -2.27 -20.78 4.62
CA ALA A 279 -1.29 -20.82 5.70
C ALA A 279 -1.70 -19.94 6.88
N GLY A 280 -2.09 -18.69 6.61
CA GLY A 280 -2.48 -17.72 7.63
C GLY A 280 -3.75 -18.12 8.37
N PHE A 281 -4.80 -18.54 7.66
CA PHE A 281 -6.00 -19.09 8.28
C PHE A 281 -5.68 -20.36 9.07
N GLY A 282 -4.85 -21.27 8.53
CA GLY A 282 -4.39 -22.46 9.26
C GLY A 282 -3.74 -22.13 10.61
N LYS A 283 -2.88 -21.10 10.65
CA LYS A 283 -2.24 -20.62 11.89
C LYS A 283 -3.22 -19.96 12.86
N VAL A 284 -4.19 -19.19 12.36
CA VAL A 284 -5.25 -18.57 13.17
C VAL A 284 -6.18 -19.63 13.78
N PHE A 285 -6.56 -20.66 13.02
CA PHE A 285 -7.45 -21.73 13.49
C PHE A 285 -6.74 -22.77 14.37
N ALA A 286 -5.45 -23.01 14.15
CA ALA A 286 -4.64 -23.91 14.98
C ALA A 286 -4.27 -23.29 16.34
N ALA A 287 -4.35 -21.96 16.49
CA ALA A 287 -4.18 -21.28 17.77
C ALA A 287 -5.41 -21.49 18.67
N GLN A 288 -5.50 -22.65 19.34
CA GLN A 288 -6.59 -22.92 20.29
C GLN A 288 -6.53 -21.96 21.51
N PRO A 289 -7.68 -21.46 22.01
CA PRO A 289 -7.73 -20.54 23.15
C PRO A 289 -7.16 -21.08 24.47
N SER A 290 -7.02 -22.40 24.61
CA SER A 290 -6.53 -23.08 25.82
C SER A 290 -5.00 -22.98 26.03
N LEU A 291 -4.24 -22.50 25.04
CA LEU A 291 -2.77 -22.40 25.08
C LEU A 291 -2.23 -20.99 25.39
N LEU A 292 -3.10 -20.04 25.71
CA LEU A 292 -2.72 -18.66 26.07
C LEU A 292 -1.95 -18.55 27.41
N GLY A 293 -1.79 -19.64 28.17
CA GLY A 293 -1.14 -19.66 29.48
C GLY A 293 0.30 -20.18 29.52
N SER A 294 0.87 -20.67 28.41
CA SER A 294 2.19 -21.33 28.42
C SER A 294 3.29 -20.39 27.90
N PHE A 295 4.02 -19.75 28.81
CA PHE A 295 5.07 -18.74 28.52
C PHE A 295 6.36 -19.28 27.85
N LEU A 296 6.38 -20.52 27.37
CA LEU A 296 7.63 -21.19 26.95
C LEU A 296 7.67 -21.72 25.51
N VAL A 297 6.58 -21.60 24.76
CA VAL A 297 6.53 -21.93 23.32
C VAL A 297 5.70 -20.85 22.66
N ILE A 298 6.22 -20.24 21.58
CA ILE A 298 5.70 -19.08 20.81
C ILE A 298 4.35 -18.60 21.37
N PRO A 299 4.27 -17.44 22.06
CA PRO A 299 3.01 -16.99 22.65
C PRO A 299 1.90 -17.15 21.63
N ALA A 300 0.78 -17.77 21.97
CA ALA A 300 -0.32 -17.99 21.03
C ALA A 300 -0.70 -16.70 20.26
N GLY A 301 -0.52 -15.54 20.91
CA GLY A 301 -0.64 -14.21 20.31
C GLY A 301 0.33 -13.90 19.15
N MET A 302 1.54 -14.45 19.14
CA MET A 302 2.49 -14.31 18.03
C MET A 302 2.12 -15.19 16.84
N VAL A 303 1.70 -16.45 17.06
CA VAL A 303 1.19 -17.31 15.98
C VAL A 303 -0.05 -16.66 15.34
N LEU A 304 -0.93 -16.10 16.17
CA LEU A 304 -2.11 -15.36 15.72
C LEU A 304 -1.74 -14.08 14.96
N ALA A 305 -0.86 -13.25 15.50
CA ALA A 305 -0.38 -12.03 14.84
C ALA A 305 0.26 -12.35 13.49
N TRP A 306 1.03 -13.43 13.42
CA TRP A 306 1.67 -13.86 12.18
C TRP A 306 0.66 -14.40 11.16
N GLY A 307 -0.32 -15.20 11.60
CA GLY A 307 -1.42 -15.65 10.75
C GLY A 307 -2.22 -14.47 10.18
N ILE A 308 -2.45 -13.42 10.97
CA ILE A 308 -3.09 -12.18 10.51
C ILE A 308 -2.24 -11.49 9.43
N VAL A 309 -0.92 -11.39 9.61
CA VAL A 309 -0.03 -10.79 8.63
C VAL A 309 -0.02 -11.60 7.32
N GLU A 310 -0.01 -12.93 7.38
CA GLU A 310 -0.10 -13.81 6.21
C GLU A 310 -1.45 -13.69 5.49
N ILE A 311 -2.55 -13.52 6.23
CA ILE A 311 -3.85 -13.26 5.64
C ILE A 311 -3.86 -11.90 4.91
N VAL A 312 -3.35 -10.85 5.56
CA VAL A 312 -3.30 -9.50 4.97
C VAL A 312 -2.41 -9.46 3.73
N THR A 313 -1.25 -10.13 3.77
CA THR A 313 -0.31 -10.19 2.65
C THR A 313 -0.80 -11.11 1.53
N GLY A 314 -1.43 -12.25 1.85
CA GLY A 314 -2.10 -13.12 0.89
C GLY A 314 -3.23 -12.43 0.17
N TRP A 315 -4.07 -11.71 0.91
CA TRP A 315 -5.11 -10.85 0.36
C TRP A 315 -4.52 -9.76 -0.55
N ALA A 316 -3.46 -9.06 -0.12
CA ALA A 316 -2.76 -8.06 -0.94
C ALA A 316 -2.07 -8.65 -2.19
N ALA A 317 -1.64 -9.92 -2.16
CA ALA A 317 -1.13 -10.62 -3.33
C ALA A 317 -2.25 -10.87 -4.36
N LEU A 318 -3.45 -11.25 -3.90
CA LEU A 318 -4.64 -11.48 -4.72
C LEU A 318 -5.25 -10.19 -5.31
N THR A 319 -4.99 -9.03 -4.74
CA THR A 319 -5.50 -7.74 -5.28
C THR A 319 -4.76 -7.26 -6.54
N LEU A 320 -3.75 -8.00 -7.03
CA LEU A 320 -3.00 -7.72 -8.27
C LEU A 320 -2.32 -6.33 -8.36
N LEU A 321 -2.25 -5.57 -7.26
CA LEU A 321 -1.60 -4.25 -7.18
C LEU A 321 -0.08 -4.35 -7.46
N PRO A 322 0.47 -3.70 -8.49
CA PRO A 322 1.91 -3.70 -8.75
C PRO A 322 2.61 -2.83 -7.70
N HIS A 323 3.26 -3.44 -6.72
CA HIS A 323 3.92 -2.69 -5.66
C HIS A 323 5.28 -3.32 -5.32
N ARG A 324 6.36 -2.58 -5.63
CA ARG A 324 7.75 -2.98 -5.33
C ARG A 324 7.95 -3.26 -3.84
N LEU A 325 7.29 -2.48 -2.98
CA LEU A 325 7.33 -2.69 -1.53
C LEU A 325 6.52 -3.92 -1.09
N LEU A 326 5.47 -4.33 -1.81
CA LEU A 326 4.73 -5.55 -1.48
C LEU A 326 5.60 -6.79 -1.72
N ARG A 327 6.33 -6.82 -2.84
CA ARG A 327 7.31 -7.88 -3.11
C ARG A 327 8.42 -7.92 -2.06
N GLN A 328 8.96 -6.76 -1.69
CA GLN A 328 10.01 -6.66 -0.67
C GLN A 328 9.50 -7.06 0.72
N ALA A 329 8.29 -6.64 1.09
CA ALA A 329 7.65 -7.01 2.35
C ALA A 329 7.40 -8.52 2.44
N ILE A 330 6.83 -9.12 1.38
CA ILE A 330 6.60 -10.57 1.32
C ILE A 330 7.93 -11.32 1.43
N THR A 331 8.95 -10.94 0.67
CA THR A 331 10.26 -11.61 0.69
C THR A 331 10.94 -11.49 2.07
N ALA A 332 10.95 -10.30 2.66
CA ALA A 332 11.56 -10.06 3.96
C ALA A 332 10.85 -10.82 5.09
N MET A 333 9.50 -10.85 5.07
CA MET A 333 8.68 -11.58 6.03
C MET A 333 9.00 -13.08 6.00
N PHE A 334 9.07 -13.67 4.80
CA PHE A 334 9.39 -15.07 4.63
C PHE A 334 10.83 -15.43 4.99
N SER A 335 11.81 -14.58 4.65
CA SER A 335 13.21 -14.79 5.07
C SER A 335 13.38 -14.77 6.59
N LEU A 336 12.68 -13.86 7.29
CA LEU A 336 12.66 -13.82 8.75
C LEU A 336 12.05 -15.10 9.34
N PHE A 337 10.97 -15.59 8.73
CA PHE A 337 10.27 -16.79 9.18
C PHE A 337 11.10 -18.07 9.02
N VAL A 338 11.77 -18.26 7.88
CA VAL A 338 12.69 -19.39 7.66
C VAL A 338 13.81 -19.39 8.70
N VAL A 339 14.35 -18.23 9.05
CA VAL A 339 15.39 -18.11 10.08
C VAL A 339 14.84 -18.49 11.46
N VAL A 340 13.69 -17.96 11.87
CA VAL A 340 13.06 -18.26 13.17
C VAL A 340 12.71 -19.75 13.29
N LEU A 341 12.13 -20.36 12.24
CA LEU A 341 11.83 -21.79 12.25
C LEU A 341 13.08 -22.67 12.21
N SER A 342 14.12 -22.28 11.48
CA SER A 342 15.40 -23.01 11.44
C SER A 342 16.07 -22.99 12.81
N ILE A 343 16.01 -21.87 13.53
CA ILE A 343 16.51 -21.74 14.91
C ILE A 343 15.71 -22.66 15.85
N ASN A 344 14.38 -22.67 15.74
CA ASN A 344 13.52 -23.54 16.57
C ASN A 344 13.70 -25.04 16.26
N TRP A 345 14.02 -25.38 15.01
CA TRP A 345 14.36 -26.74 14.64
C TRP A 345 15.71 -27.15 15.23
N PHE A 346 16.72 -26.29 15.13
CA PHE A 346 18.05 -26.55 15.69
C PHE A 346 18.06 -26.60 17.23
N SER A 347 17.15 -25.88 17.90
CA SER A 347 17.02 -25.91 19.36
C SER A 347 16.25 -27.13 19.90
N GLY A 348 15.83 -28.06 19.04
CA GLY A 348 15.16 -29.30 19.45
C GLY A 348 13.71 -29.12 19.93
N ALA A 349 13.15 -27.93 19.84
CA ALA A 349 11.79 -27.61 20.31
C ALA A 349 10.68 -28.38 19.56
N THR A 350 10.99 -28.99 18.40
CA THR A 350 10.05 -29.82 17.62
C THR A 350 10.04 -31.30 18.02
N GLN A 351 10.97 -31.77 18.86
CA GLN A 351 11.05 -33.17 19.28
C GLN A 351 10.11 -33.51 20.44
N CYS A 352 9.77 -32.53 21.28
CA CYS A 352 8.73 -32.70 22.29
C CYS A 352 7.37 -32.43 21.63
N GLN A 353 6.59 -33.47 21.37
CA GLN A 353 5.19 -33.42 20.89
C GLN A 353 4.22 -32.72 21.88
N CYS A 354 4.67 -31.70 22.62
CA CYS A 354 3.84 -30.86 23.48
C CYS A 354 2.87 -29.97 22.71
N LEU A 355 2.95 -29.94 21.38
CA LEU A 355 1.91 -29.41 20.49
C LEU A 355 0.88 -30.52 20.19
N GLY A 356 0.17 -30.95 21.22
CA GLY A 356 -0.97 -31.85 21.06
C GLY A 356 -2.15 -31.11 20.40
N GLY A 357 -2.67 -31.69 19.31
CA GLY A 357 -4.03 -31.42 18.83
C GLY A 357 -4.15 -30.92 17.40
N SER A 358 -4.20 -31.86 16.44
CA SER A 358 -4.79 -31.72 15.09
C SER A 358 -4.56 -30.39 14.34
N GLY A 359 -3.31 -30.11 14.00
CA GLY A 359 -2.93 -29.03 13.10
C GLY A 359 -1.67 -29.43 12.34
N LEU A 360 -1.58 -29.06 11.06
CA LEU A 360 -0.51 -29.42 10.13
C LEU A 360 0.89 -29.47 10.79
N PRO A 361 1.72 -30.52 10.55
CA PRO A 361 3.07 -30.59 11.12
C PRO A 361 3.86 -29.32 10.79
N ILE A 362 4.68 -28.82 11.72
CA ILE A 362 5.55 -27.65 11.50
C ILE A 362 6.39 -27.82 10.22
N ALA A 363 6.84 -29.04 9.94
CA ALA A 363 7.55 -29.38 8.70
C ALA A 363 6.71 -29.12 7.44
N MET A 364 5.41 -29.37 7.48
CA MET A 364 4.49 -29.11 6.36
C MET A 364 4.22 -27.63 6.17
N MET A 365 4.13 -26.83 7.25
CA MET A 365 4.07 -25.37 7.15
C MET A 365 5.37 -24.80 6.56
N LEU A 366 6.52 -25.30 7.01
CA LEU A 366 7.83 -24.93 6.46
C LEU A 366 7.94 -25.24 4.95
N VAL A 367 7.42 -26.39 4.51
CA VAL A 367 7.39 -26.76 3.09
C VAL A 367 6.50 -25.81 2.28
N LEU A 368 5.31 -25.47 2.77
CA LEU A 368 4.41 -24.52 2.08
C LEU A 368 5.04 -23.12 1.98
N ASP A 369 5.71 -22.67 3.02
CA ASP A 369 6.36 -21.37 3.06
C ASP A 369 7.63 -21.35 2.17
N LEU A 370 8.42 -22.43 2.14
CA LEU A 370 9.56 -22.59 1.22
C LEU A 370 9.11 -22.67 -0.24
N LEU A 371 7.98 -23.31 -0.53
CA LEU A 371 7.39 -23.35 -1.87
C LEU A 371 6.92 -21.95 -2.31
N ALA A 372 6.31 -21.17 -1.41
CA ALA A 372 5.92 -19.79 -1.68
C ALA A 372 7.14 -18.90 -2.00
N ILE A 373 8.23 -19.03 -1.22
CA ILE A 373 9.51 -18.33 -1.47
C ILE A 373 10.12 -18.74 -2.81
N SER A 374 10.19 -20.05 -3.07
CA SER A 374 10.75 -20.59 -4.30
C SER A 374 9.97 -20.10 -5.52
N GLY A 375 8.64 -20.04 -5.43
CA GLY A 375 7.79 -19.43 -6.44
C GLY A 375 8.08 -17.96 -6.68
N LEU A 376 8.25 -17.16 -5.61
CA LEU A 376 8.60 -15.74 -5.71
C LEU A 376 9.96 -15.50 -6.38
N VAL A 377 10.96 -16.33 -6.06
CA VAL A 377 12.31 -16.24 -6.64
C VAL A 377 12.28 -16.70 -8.10
N TYR A 378 11.59 -17.79 -8.41
CA TYR A 378 11.51 -18.35 -9.76
C TYR A 378 10.79 -17.41 -10.74
N TYR A 379 9.69 -16.79 -10.32
CA TYR A 379 8.91 -15.87 -11.16
C TYR A 379 9.36 -14.41 -11.11
N ARG A 380 10.54 -14.12 -10.54
CA ARG A 380 11.08 -12.77 -10.35
C ARG A 380 11.07 -11.89 -11.61
N SER A 381 11.45 -12.44 -12.77
CA SER A 381 11.51 -11.70 -14.04
C SER A 381 10.13 -11.27 -14.57
N ALA A 382 9.08 -12.01 -14.20
CA ALA A 382 7.71 -11.69 -14.59
C ALA A 382 7.06 -10.63 -13.67
N TRP A 383 7.64 -10.32 -12.51
CA TRP A 383 7.09 -9.39 -11.52
C TRP A 383 7.70 -7.98 -11.57
N ASP A 384 8.64 -7.71 -12.47
CA ASP A 384 9.31 -6.41 -12.59
C ASP A 384 9.30 -5.92 -14.05
N HIS A 385 8.24 -5.20 -14.44
CA HIS A 385 8.11 -4.66 -15.80
C HIS A 385 9.12 -3.53 -16.15
N ARG A 386 10.04 -3.18 -15.25
CA ARG A 386 11.01 -2.08 -15.47
C ARG A 386 12.45 -2.38 -15.07
N VAL A 387 12.83 -3.62 -14.80
CA VAL A 387 14.24 -3.93 -14.53
C VAL A 387 14.86 -4.52 -15.79
N PHE A 388 15.44 -3.61 -16.58
CA PHE A 388 16.56 -3.94 -17.45
C PHE A 388 17.60 -4.70 -16.62
N VAL A 389 18.02 -5.85 -17.15
CA VAL A 389 19.10 -6.69 -16.63
C VAL A 389 20.35 -5.82 -16.41
N ALA A 390 20.73 -5.56 -15.14
CA ALA A 390 22.04 -4.95 -14.85
C ALA A 390 22.59 -5.16 -13.43
N GLU A 391 21.78 -5.37 -12.38
CA GLU A 391 22.33 -5.56 -11.03
C GLU A 391 22.44 -7.06 -10.67
N GLY A 392 23.68 -7.52 -10.53
CA GLY A 392 24.00 -8.89 -10.12
C GLY A 392 23.51 -9.22 -8.70
N MET A 393 23.33 -10.52 -8.45
CA MET A 393 22.75 -11.12 -7.23
C MET A 393 23.34 -10.59 -5.91
N THR A 394 24.60 -10.15 -5.93
CA THR A 394 25.35 -9.63 -4.77
C THR A 394 24.93 -8.22 -4.35
N GLY A 395 24.58 -7.35 -5.30
CA GLY A 395 24.11 -5.98 -5.00
C GLY A 395 22.73 -5.96 -4.33
N ASP A 396 21.87 -6.90 -4.73
CA ASP A 396 20.53 -7.06 -4.18
C ASP A 396 20.52 -7.70 -2.79
N LEU A 397 21.42 -8.66 -2.54
CA LEU A 397 21.57 -9.25 -1.20
C LEU A 397 21.98 -8.17 -0.19
N ALA A 398 22.89 -7.26 -0.56
CA ALA A 398 23.29 -6.13 0.27
C ALA A 398 22.14 -5.14 0.54
N LYS A 399 21.28 -4.85 -0.46
CA LYS A 399 20.12 -3.96 -0.30
C LYS A 399 19.05 -4.58 0.61
N ASN A 400 18.80 -5.88 0.49
CA ASN A 400 17.86 -6.58 1.36
C ASN A 400 18.42 -6.79 2.78
N LEU A 401 19.73 -7.03 2.94
CA LEU A 401 20.36 -7.08 4.26
C LEU A 401 20.20 -5.76 5.03
N LYS A 402 20.27 -4.61 4.37
CA LYS A 402 20.05 -3.29 5.00
C LYS A 402 18.68 -3.16 5.67
N PHE A 403 17.67 -3.87 5.18
CA PHE A 403 16.32 -3.89 5.75
C PHE A 403 16.09 -5.08 6.70
N ALA A 404 16.66 -6.24 6.40
CA ALA A 404 16.52 -7.43 7.23
C ALA A 404 17.25 -7.30 8.57
N ILE A 405 18.43 -6.66 8.59
CA ILE A 405 19.24 -6.51 9.81
C ILE A 405 18.49 -5.70 10.89
N PRO A 406 17.93 -4.50 10.63
CA PRO A 406 17.16 -3.77 11.65
C PRO A 406 15.97 -4.56 12.19
N VAL A 407 15.24 -5.27 11.32
CA VAL A 407 14.07 -6.09 11.72
C VAL A 407 14.49 -7.28 12.58
N LEU A 408 15.59 -7.96 12.21
CA LEU A 408 16.18 -9.04 13.00
C LEU A 408 16.65 -8.54 14.37
N LEU A 409 17.27 -7.36 14.43
CA LEU A 409 17.73 -6.75 15.69
C LEU A 409 16.56 -6.35 16.61
N ILE A 410 15.47 -5.81 16.04
CA ILE A 410 14.24 -5.50 16.79
C ILE A 410 13.59 -6.79 17.30
N GLY A 411 13.45 -7.81 16.45
CA GLY A 411 12.90 -9.11 16.84
C GLY A 411 13.72 -9.79 17.94
N ALA A 412 15.05 -9.78 17.80
CA ALA A 412 15.97 -10.28 18.81
C ALA A 412 15.85 -9.54 20.15
N SER A 413 15.68 -8.21 20.11
CA SER A 413 15.53 -7.40 21.33
C SER A 413 14.20 -7.65 22.04
N LEU A 414 13.10 -7.79 21.28
CA LEU A 414 11.78 -8.10 21.83
C LEU A 414 11.73 -9.51 22.45
N TRP A 415 12.41 -10.48 21.84
CA TRP A 415 12.35 -11.89 22.27
C TRP A 415 13.33 -12.25 23.38
N PHE A 416 14.56 -11.74 23.30
CA PHE A 416 15.64 -12.06 24.24
C PHE A 416 15.92 -10.95 25.26
N GLY A 417 15.13 -9.88 25.25
CA GLY A 417 15.33 -8.69 26.10
C GLY A 417 16.43 -7.75 25.59
N SER A 418 17.43 -8.27 24.89
CA SER A 418 18.45 -7.50 24.19
C SER A 418 19.06 -8.29 23.02
N VAL A 419 19.68 -7.57 22.08
CA VAL A 419 20.46 -8.17 20.98
C VAL A 419 21.62 -9.02 21.53
N HIS A 420 22.21 -8.61 22.64
CA HIS A 420 23.35 -9.31 23.24
C HIS A 420 22.95 -10.68 23.81
N SER A 421 21.78 -10.76 24.45
CA SER A 421 21.19 -12.04 24.90
C SER A 421 20.90 -12.97 23.72
N ALA A 422 20.41 -12.45 22.59
CA ALA A 422 20.13 -13.25 21.40
C ALA A 422 21.41 -13.89 20.81
N PHE A 423 22.50 -13.12 20.72
CA PHE A 423 23.80 -13.65 20.30
C PHE A 423 24.37 -14.66 21.31
N GLY A 424 24.21 -14.40 22.61
CA GLY A 424 24.60 -15.33 23.66
C GLY A 424 23.94 -16.70 23.48
N TYR A 425 22.62 -16.73 23.29
CA TYR A 425 21.87 -17.96 23.04
C TYR A 425 22.32 -18.69 21.77
N LEU A 426 22.48 -17.97 20.65
CA LEU A 426 22.96 -18.55 19.38
C LEU A 426 24.39 -19.10 19.47
N SER A 427 25.22 -18.53 20.35
CA SER A 427 26.56 -19.04 20.63
C SER A 427 26.61 -20.23 21.59
N GLY A 428 25.44 -20.76 22.01
CA GLY A 428 25.32 -21.90 22.89
C GLY A 428 25.45 -21.56 24.38
N ARG A 429 25.32 -20.29 24.78
CA ARG A 429 25.32 -19.91 26.20
C ARG A 429 23.98 -20.22 26.85
N SER A 430 24.04 -20.86 28.00
CA SER A 430 22.91 -21.23 28.84
C SER A 430 22.45 -20.11 29.77
N LEU A 431 23.35 -19.21 30.21
CA LEU A 431 23.04 -18.01 30.98
C LEU A 431 23.00 -16.77 30.08
N LEU A 432 21.89 -16.03 30.14
CA LEU A 432 21.66 -14.82 29.35
C LEU A 432 21.59 -13.59 30.26
N VAL A 433 22.12 -12.46 29.80
CA VAL A 433 22.09 -11.18 30.52
C VAL A 433 21.68 -10.06 29.58
N ASP A 434 20.76 -9.20 30.02
CA ASP A 434 20.26 -8.11 29.17
C ASP A 434 21.39 -7.16 28.75
N SER A 435 22.30 -6.85 29.67
CA SER A 435 23.52 -6.09 29.41
C SER A 435 24.66 -6.66 30.26
N SER A 436 25.78 -7.00 29.64
CA SER A 436 27.03 -7.35 30.32
C SER A 436 27.70 -6.13 30.93
N ASP A 437 27.30 -4.92 30.57
CA ASP A 437 27.98 -3.67 30.96
C ASP A 437 26.98 -2.69 31.60
N LYS A 438 27.34 -2.16 32.77
CA LYS A 438 26.56 -1.10 33.43
C LYS A 438 27.44 0.05 33.91
N PHE A 439 26.97 1.26 33.68
CA PHE A 439 27.57 2.48 34.23
C PHE A 439 26.86 2.85 35.52
N VAL A 440 27.62 3.02 36.61
CA VAL A 440 27.07 3.30 37.96
C VAL A 440 27.14 4.76 38.36
N GLY A 441 27.71 5.62 37.51
CA GLY A 441 27.80 7.06 37.76
C GLY A 441 29.20 7.52 38.13
N VAL A 442 29.25 8.64 38.83
CA VAL A 442 30.47 9.29 39.31
C VAL A 442 30.68 8.88 40.77
N LEU A 443 31.89 8.50 41.13
CA LEU A 443 32.26 8.07 42.48
C LEU A 443 33.45 8.88 42.99
N ASP A 444 33.50 9.13 44.28
CA ASP A 444 34.73 9.54 44.95
C ASP A 444 35.61 8.31 45.27
N ALA A 445 36.88 8.55 45.58
CA ALA A 445 37.78 7.48 46.04
C ALA A 445 37.21 6.80 47.29
N ASP A 446 37.28 5.46 47.32
CA ASP A 446 36.74 4.58 48.36
C ASP A 446 35.20 4.59 48.50
N GLU A 447 34.47 5.34 47.66
CA GLU A 447 33.01 5.29 47.60
C GLU A 447 32.52 4.01 46.91
N LYS A 448 31.46 3.41 47.46
CA LYS A 448 30.85 2.17 46.94
C LYS A 448 29.63 2.48 46.08
N ALA A 449 29.59 1.92 44.87
CA ALA A 449 28.37 1.87 44.07
C ALA A 449 28.01 0.45 43.64
N THR A 450 26.71 0.20 43.46
CA THR A 450 26.17 -1.14 43.17
C THR A 450 25.39 -1.14 41.86
N ALA A 451 25.75 -2.05 40.96
CA ALA A 451 24.99 -2.34 39.74
C ALA A 451 24.22 -3.65 39.90
N THR A 452 22.95 -3.67 39.50
CA THR A 452 22.12 -4.88 39.44
C THR A 452 22.12 -5.46 38.03
N PHE A 453 22.41 -6.73 37.85
CA PHE A 453 22.36 -7.41 36.54
C PHE A 453 21.22 -8.40 36.53
N ARG A 454 20.40 -8.36 35.48
CA ARG A 454 19.31 -9.31 35.29
C ARG A 454 19.82 -10.52 34.54
N VAL A 455 19.93 -11.66 35.20
CA VAL A 455 20.48 -12.91 34.65
C VAL A 455 19.38 -13.95 34.55
N ARG A 456 19.25 -14.57 33.37
CA ARG A 456 18.22 -15.56 33.07
C ARG A 456 18.86 -16.91 32.73
N ASN A 457 18.32 -17.99 33.30
CA ASN A 457 18.66 -19.35 32.90
C ASN A 457 17.83 -19.76 31.67
N ALA A 458 18.50 -20.02 30.54
CA ALA A 458 17.91 -20.51 29.31
C ALA A 458 18.14 -22.02 29.08
N SER A 459 18.79 -22.72 30.02
CA SER A 459 18.93 -24.18 30.03
C SER A 459 17.66 -24.87 30.51
N ALA A 460 17.52 -26.15 30.13
CA ALA A 460 16.51 -27.05 30.66
C ALA A 460 16.85 -27.58 32.07
N THR A 461 18.08 -27.36 32.55
CA THR A 461 18.54 -27.75 33.90
C THR A 461 18.76 -26.52 34.78
N PRO A 462 18.57 -26.64 36.10
CA PRO A 462 18.98 -25.59 37.04
C PRO A 462 20.48 -25.31 36.88
N ILE A 463 20.87 -24.05 36.96
CA ILE A 463 22.29 -23.64 36.92
C ILE A 463 22.64 -23.03 38.27
N ARG A 464 23.71 -23.53 38.89
CA ARG A 464 24.18 -23.02 40.17
C ARG A 464 25.40 -22.14 39.96
N ILE A 465 25.25 -20.86 40.27
CA ILE A 465 26.36 -19.91 40.28
C ILE A 465 27.07 -20.07 41.64
N LEU A 466 28.25 -20.69 41.60
CA LEU A 466 29.02 -21.06 42.78
C LEU A 466 29.77 -19.87 43.38
N GLY A 467 30.16 -18.92 42.53
CA GLY A 467 30.94 -17.76 42.93
C GLY A 467 31.34 -16.91 41.72
N ALA A 468 32.28 -16.00 41.92
CA ALA A 468 32.78 -15.16 40.83
C ALA A 468 34.26 -14.82 41.03
N LYS A 469 34.97 -14.67 39.92
CA LYS A 469 36.34 -14.15 39.88
C LYS A 469 36.31 -12.68 39.45
N ALA A 470 36.60 -11.78 40.39
CA ALA A 470 36.70 -10.34 40.12
C ALA A 470 38.05 -9.97 39.50
N SER A 471 38.08 -8.90 38.70
CA SER A 471 39.30 -8.29 38.13
C SER A 471 40.18 -7.62 39.20
N CYS A 472 39.57 -7.08 40.25
CA CYS A 472 40.24 -6.39 41.34
C CYS A 472 39.60 -6.74 42.69
N ARG A 473 40.29 -6.38 43.79
CA ARG A 473 39.71 -6.40 45.15
C ARG A 473 38.61 -5.37 45.36
N CYS A 474 38.55 -4.37 44.50
CA CYS A 474 37.57 -3.29 44.51
C CYS A 474 36.20 -3.69 43.96
N VAL A 475 35.97 -4.95 43.57
CA VAL A 475 34.66 -5.46 43.17
C VAL A 475 34.21 -6.60 44.09
N ALA A 476 32.98 -6.51 44.56
CA ALA A 476 32.35 -7.51 45.41
C ALA A 476 30.99 -7.94 44.84
N LEU A 477 30.68 -9.22 45.00
CA LEU A 477 29.37 -9.79 44.68
C LEU A 477 28.75 -10.25 45.98
N GLU A 478 27.52 -9.80 46.24
CA GLU A 478 26.88 -9.97 47.55
C GLU A 478 25.92 -11.16 47.61
N ASP A 479 25.45 -11.62 46.44
CA ASP A 479 24.29 -12.53 46.34
C ASP A 479 24.69 -13.96 45.89
N LEU A 480 25.92 -14.41 46.16
CA LEU A 480 26.42 -15.74 45.74
C LEU A 480 26.76 -16.65 46.93
N PRO A 481 26.52 -17.98 46.85
CA PRO A 481 26.01 -18.71 45.68
C PRO A 481 24.49 -18.61 45.50
N ILE A 482 24.02 -18.69 44.25
CA ILE A 482 22.59 -18.69 43.88
C ILE A 482 22.30 -19.81 42.87
N THR A 483 21.12 -20.42 42.96
CA THR A 483 20.63 -21.38 41.96
C THR A 483 19.53 -20.71 41.17
N ILE A 484 19.66 -20.69 39.85
CA ILE A 484 18.64 -20.15 38.96
C ILE A 484 17.93 -21.33 38.29
N GLU A 485 16.65 -21.51 38.62
CA GLU A 485 15.83 -22.58 38.03
C GLU A 485 15.63 -22.35 36.52
N PRO A 486 15.34 -23.41 35.74
CA PRO A 486 15.08 -23.28 34.31
C PRO A 486 14.05 -22.19 34.00
N SER A 487 14.38 -21.32 33.05
CA SER A 487 13.55 -20.18 32.62
C SER A 487 13.29 -19.09 33.67
N GLN A 488 13.85 -19.20 34.88
CA GLN A 488 13.76 -18.15 35.88
C GLN A 488 14.82 -17.07 35.67
N THR A 489 14.56 -15.91 36.27
CA THR A 489 15.39 -14.72 36.18
C THR A 489 15.71 -14.25 37.58
N GLU A 490 17.00 -14.04 37.84
CA GLU A 490 17.50 -13.56 39.12
C GLU A 490 18.31 -12.29 38.94
N TRP A 491 18.43 -11.53 40.02
CA TRP A 491 19.20 -10.29 40.04
C TRP A 491 20.51 -10.49 40.77
N ILE A 492 21.62 -10.20 40.10
CA ILE A 492 22.96 -10.28 40.69
C ILE A 492 23.46 -8.86 40.95
N ARG A 493 23.75 -8.54 42.21
CA ARG A 493 24.38 -7.27 42.56
C ARG A 493 25.90 -7.37 42.49
N VAL A 494 26.49 -6.44 41.74
CA VAL A 494 27.94 -6.25 41.64
C VAL A 494 28.26 -4.86 42.16
N SER A 495 28.98 -4.82 43.28
CA SER A 495 29.44 -3.61 43.93
C SER A 495 30.85 -3.28 43.49
N MET A 496 31.14 -2.01 43.22
CA MET A 496 32.49 -1.52 42.96
C MET A 496 32.86 -0.37 43.91
N TYR A 497 34.15 -0.28 44.25
CA TYR A 497 34.75 0.81 45.01
C TYR A 497 35.61 1.67 44.10
N GLY A 498 35.47 3.00 44.19
CA GLY A 498 36.31 3.94 43.46
C GLY A 498 37.78 3.85 43.90
N ARG A 499 38.70 3.71 42.96
CA ARG A 499 40.15 3.74 43.25
C ARG A 499 40.66 5.17 43.42
N SER A 500 41.82 5.33 44.05
CA SER A 500 42.44 6.66 44.26
C SER A 500 42.90 7.36 42.98
N GLU A 501 43.00 6.65 41.86
CA GLU A 501 43.36 7.18 40.54
C GLU A 501 42.15 7.83 39.86
N SER A 502 42.31 9.04 39.34
CA SER A 502 41.23 9.77 38.66
C SER A 502 41.00 9.26 37.24
N GLY A 503 39.73 9.17 36.85
CA GLY A 503 39.34 8.81 35.48
C GLY A 503 38.33 7.65 35.39
N PRO A 504 38.06 7.17 34.17
CA PRO A 504 37.13 6.07 33.95
C PRO A 504 37.70 4.75 34.47
N GLN A 505 37.03 4.16 35.45
CA GLN A 505 37.36 2.85 36.00
C GLN A 505 36.34 1.82 35.49
N ARG A 506 36.84 0.75 34.86
CA ARG A 506 36.04 -0.40 34.41
C ARG A 506 36.55 -1.67 35.08
N GLU A 507 35.65 -2.38 35.73
CA GLU A 507 35.94 -3.64 36.41
C GLU A 507 35.02 -4.74 35.92
N SER A 508 35.47 -5.99 36.06
CA SER A 508 34.75 -7.16 35.60
C SER A 508 34.66 -8.24 36.67
N ALA A 509 33.52 -8.93 36.74
CA ALA A 509 33.30 -10.11 37.55
C ALA A 509 32.90 -11.28 36.65
N PHE A 510 33.72 -12.33 36.64
CA PHE A 510 33.45 -13.56 35.89
C PHE A 510 32.73 -14.57 36.78
N LEU A 511 31.46 -14.87 36.49
CA LEU A 511 30.64 -15.83 37.22
C LEU A 511 31.12 -17.26 36.94
N ILE A 512 31.29 -18.03 38.00
CA ILE A 512 31.70 -19.44 37.98
C ILE A 512 30.45 -20.27 38.25
N CYS A 513 30.07 -21.08 37.26
CA CYS A 513 28.91 -21.97 37.33
C CYS A 513 29.38 -23.42 37.52
N ASP A 514 28.48 -24.27 38.01
CA ASP A 514 28.70 -25.71 38.19
C ASP A 514 28.87 -26.45 36.85
N ASP A 515 28.26 -25.95 35.78
CA ASP A 515 28.53 -26.33 34.42
C ASP A 515 29.64 -25.45 33.81
N SER A 516 30.82 -26.04 33.60
CA SER A 516 32.03 -25.36 33.08
C SER A 516 31.87 -24.63 31.73
N THR A 517 30.71 -24.72 31.07
CA THR A 517 30.38 -24.10 29.78
C THR A 517 29.59 -22.78 29.90
N SER A 518 29.16 -22.40 31.10
CA SER A 518 28.16 -21.34 31.32
C SER A 518 28.72 -20.05 31.94
N GLY A 519 30.04 -19.87 31.91
CA GLY A 519 30.69 -18.69 32.48
C GLY A 519 30.23 -17.38 31.84
N LEU A 520 29.89 -16.39 32.67
CA LEU A 520 29.34 -15.10 32.25
C LEU A 520 30.15 -13.96 32.88
N THR A 521 30.56 -12.96 32.09
CA THR A 521 31.28 -11.77 32.61
C THR A 521 30.33 -10.59 32.76
N LEU A 522 30.32 -9.99 33.95
CA LEU A 522 29.59 -8.76 34.26
C LEU A 522 30.59 -7.62 34.48
N ASN A 523 30.41 -6.52 33.77
CA ASN A 523 31.29 -5.37 33.81
C ASN A 523 30.57 -4.17 34.41
N VAL A 524 31.25 -3.49 35.33
CA VAL A 524 30.76 -2.26 35.96
C VAL A 524 31.75 -1.14 35.65
N THR A 525 31.23 0.02 35.25
CA THR A 525 32.04 1.19 34.90
C THR A 525 31.60 2.40 35.73
N ALA A 526 32.57 3.16 36.24
CA ALA A 526 32.36 4.42 36.94
C ALA A 526 33.36 5.48 36.48
N LEU A 527 33.04 6.75 36.71
CA LEU A 527 34.00 7.86 36.63
C LEU A 527 34.45 8.21 38.03
N VAL A 528 35.74 8.05 38.35
CA VAL A 528 36.23 8.29 39.70
C VAL A 528 36.88 9.67 39.80
N HIS A 529 36.41 10.48 40.75
CA HIS A 529 37.01 11.74 41.11
C HIS A 529 38.19 11.54 42.07
N PRO A 530 39.26 12.35 41.92
CA PRO A 530 40.40 12.27 42.82
C PRO A 530 39.98 12.67 44.24
N ASN A 531 40.46 11.93 45.23
CA ASN A 531 40.25 12.25 46.64
C ASN A 531 40.80 13.67 46.94
N PRO A 532 39.98 14.65 47.36
CA PRO A 532 40.47 15.99 47.71
C PRO A 532 41.47 15.96 48.88
N ASN A 533 41.46 14.92 49.71
CA ASN A 533 42.41 14.75 50.82
C ASN A 533 43.76 14.15 50.41
N ALA A 534 43.90 13.58 49.21
CA ALA A 534 45.17 13.03 48.72
C ALA A 534 46.14 14.13 48.21
N VAL A 535 45.61 15.33 47.89
CA VAL A 535 46.42 16.47 47.45
C VAL A 535 47.25 17.08 48.59
N ASN A 536 46.85 16.86 49.85
CA ASN A 536 47.58 17.35 51.03
C ASN A 536 48.73 16.44 51.50
N ALA A 537 49.02 15.33 50.82
CA ALA A 537 50.09 14.40 51.19
C ALA A 537 51.31 14.42 50.24
N ILE A 538 51.29 15.27 49.20
CA ILE A 538 52.36 15.33 48.16
C ILE A 538 53.14 16.65 48.20
N PHE A 539 52.81 17.57 49.11
CA PHE A 539 53.68 18.70 49.44
C PHE A 539 54.02 18.66 50.93
N PRO A 540 55.27 18.30 51.31
CA PRO A 540 55.74 18.44 52.68
C PRO A 540 55.87 19.91 53.11
#